data_AF-A0A8S8XWD1-F1
#
_entry.id   AF-A0A8S8XWD1-F1
#
_cell.length_a   1.000
_cell.length_b   1.000
_cell.length_c   1.000
_cell.angle_alpha   90.00
_cell.angle_beta   90.00
_cell.angle_gamma   90.00
#
_symmetry.space_group_name_H-M   'P 1'
#
loop_
_entity.id
_entity.type
_entity.pdbx_description
1 polymer ?
#
loop_
_entity_poly.entity_id
_entity_poly.type
_entity_poly.pdbx_seq_one_letter_code
_entity_poly.pdbx_strand_id
1 'polypeptide(L)'
;MPELSSIGVMQIPKGLIRFDKLDLCQPYHNALRVSIAASVSITIIGMISTLAGVLHWLILPICFMISAVIFAVFSIDSLILTRTPLGVNINHPFVDDDPIGDAIVYVQFSNGEWHEMGEHRVRLVSDDLIGGYNLVKKRRLQNCRSF
;
A
#
# COMPACT_ATOMS: atom_id res chain seq x y z
N MET A 1 11.07 -31.52 20.02
CA MET A 1 11.58 -30.69 18.92
C MET A 1 10.82 -31.10 17.66
N PRO A 2 9.92 -30.28 17.09
CA PRO A 2 9.33 -30.58 15.80
C PRO A 2 9.90 -29.65 14.71
N GLU A 3 10.29 -30.32 13.63
CA GLU A 3 10.60 -29.86 12.28
C GLU A 3 10.22 -28.41 11.93
N LEU A 4 11.24 -27.55 11.89
CA LEU A 4 11.23 -26.25 11.22
C LEU A 4 12.13 -26.29 9.97
N SER A 5 12.18 -27.43 9.28
CA SER A 5 12.97 -27.63 8.07
C SER A 5 12.06 -27.56 6.85
N SER A 6 12.08 -26.41 6.18
CA SER A 6 11.63 -26.15 4.80
C SER A 6 10.78 -24.87 4.69
N ILE A 7 11.19 -23.80 5.35
CA ILE A 7 10.79 -22.46 4.91
C ILE A 7 11.78 -22.12 3.80
N GLY A 8 11.39 -22.37 2.55
CA GLY A 8 12.17 -22.05 1.37
C GLY A 8 12.43 -20.55 1.32
N VAL A 9 13.66 -20.15 1.67
CA VAL A 9 14.17 -18.80 1.47
C VAL A 9 14.36 -18.63 -0.03
N MET A 10 13.31 -18.19 -0.73
CA MET A 10 13.34 -17.96 -2.17
C MET A 10 13.51 -16.48 -2.48
N GLN A 11 14.60 -16.14 -3.17
CA GLN A 11 14.67 -14.91 -3.94
C GLN A 11 13.48 -14.86 -4.90
N ILE A 12 12.75 -13.73 -4.88
CA ILE A 12 11.58 -13.36 -5.70
C ILE A 12 11.04 -14.54 -6.53
N PRO A 13 10.01 -15.25 -6.04
CA PRO A 13 9.36 -16.34 -6.76
C PRO A 13 8.99 -15.90 -8.18
N LYS A 14 9.33 -16.73 -9.18
CA LYS A 14 8.98 -16.46 -10.60
C LYS A 14 7.46 -16.33 -10.71
N GLY A 15 6.98 -15.22 -11.28
CA GLY A 15 5.54 -14.94 -11.43
C GLY A 15 4.91 -14.12 -10.30
N LEU A 16 5.70 -13.65 -9.32
CA LEU A 16 5.21 -12.74 -8.28
C LEU A 16 4.90 -11.34 -8.84
N ILE A 17 3.64 -10.93 -8.77
CA ILE A 17 3.17 -9.59 -9.08
C ILE A 17 3.01 -8.83 -7.77
N ARG A 18 3.78 -7.74 -7.59
CA ARG A 18 3.66 -6.88 -6.42
C ARG A 18 2.33 -6.11 -6.44
N PHE A 19 1.77 -5.86 -5.27
CA PHE A 19 0.50 -5.18 -5.11
C PHE A 19 0.49 -3.77 -5.71
N ASP A 20 1.63 -3.08 -5.72
CA ASP A 20 1.78 -1.76 -6.33
C ASP A 20 1.61 -1.75 -7.87
N LYS A 21 1.81 -2.91 -8.52
CA LYS A 21 1.75 -3.09 -9.97
C LYS A 21 0.46 -3.72 -10.47
N LEU A 22 -0.45 -4.09 -9.58
CA LEU A 22 -1.77 -4.59 -9.94
C LEU A 22 -2.61 -3.45 -10.56
N ASP A 23 -3.41 -3.78 -11.58
CA ASP A 23 -4.33 -2.83 -12.22
C ASP A 23 -5.35 -2.25 -11.23
N LEU A 24 -5.65 -3.00 -10.15
CA LEU A 24 -6.45 -2.53 -9.01
C LEU A 24 -5.90 -1.25 -8.36
N CYS A 25 -4.59 -1.02 -8.43
CA CYS A 25 -3.91 0.14 -7.86
C CYS A 25 -3.78 1.32 -8.85
N GLN A 26 -4.09 1.12 -10.14
CA GLN A 26 -4.09 2.18 -11.14
C GLN A 26 -4.92 3.43 -10.78
N PRO A 27 -6.16 3.33 -10.23
CA PRO A 27 -6.93 4.52 -9.85
C PRO A 27 -6.25 5.34 -8.75
N TYR A 28 -5.53 4.69 -7.83
CA TYR A 28 -4.81 5.37 -6.74
C TYR A 28 -3.56 6.09 -7.24
N HIS A 29 -2.80 5.48 -8.16
CA HIS A 29 -1.68 6.16 -8.83
C HIS A 29 -2.15 7.37 -9.63
N ASN A 30 -3.27 7.24 -10.33
CA ASN A 30 -3.87 8.35 -11.08
C ASN A 30 -4.37 9.46 -10.16
N ALA A 31 -5.05 9.13 -9.05
CA ALA A 31 -5.49 10.10 -8.05
C ALA A 31 -4.31 10.86 -7.42
N LEU A 32 -3.20 10.17 -7.14
CA LEU A 32 -1.98 10.79 -6.62
C LEU A 32 -1.33 11.72 -7.65
N ARG A 33 -1.28 11.33 -8.93
CA ARG A 33 -0.81 12.21 -10.02
C ARG A 33 -1.68 13.45 -10.19
N VAL A 34 -3.00 13.28 -10.17
CA VAL A 34 -3.96 14.38 -10.31
C VAL A 34 -3.88 15.35 -9.13
N SER A 35 -3.77 14.85 -7.90
CA SER A 35 -3.63 15.70 -6.70
C SER A 35 -2.29 16.45 -6.68
N ILE A 36 -1.19 15.83 -7.11
CA ILE A 36 0.09 16.53 -7.32
C ILE A 36 -0.04 17.60 -8.41
N ALA A 37 -0.62 17.25 -9.57
CA ALA A 37 -0.79 18.21 -10.65
C ALA A 37 -1.66 19.40 -10.24
N ALA A 38 -2.75 19.16 -9.51
CA ALA A 38 -3.65 20.19 -8.99
C ALA A 38 -2.95 21.10 -7.96
N SER A 39 -2.23 20.53 -7.00
CA SER A 39 -1.52 21.31 -5.98
C SER A 39 -0.41 22.18 -6.58
N VAL A 40 0.34 21.64 -7.55
CA VAL A 40 1.38 22.37 -8.28
C VAL A 40 0.78 23.49 -9.13
N SER A 41 -0.28 23.21 -9.89
CA SER A 41 -0.92 24.22 -10.76
C SER A 41 -1.51 25.38 -9.96
N ILE A 42 -2.20 25.13 -8.85
CA ILE A 42 -2.71 26.18 -7.95
C ILE A 42 -1.56 27.07 -7.45
N THR A 43 -0.45 26.46 -7.05
CA THR A 43 0.71 27.18 -6.52
C THR A 43 1.39 28.03 -7.59
N ILE A 44 1.53 27.51 -8.81
CA ILE A 44 2.10 28.24 -9.96
C ILE A 44 1.21 29.41 -10.36
N ILE A 45 -0.12 29.22 -10.45
CA ILE A 45 -1.07 30.28 -10.80
C ILE A 45 -1.03 31.39 -9.74
N GLY A 46 -1.02 31.03 -8.45
CA GLY A 46 -0.86 31.98 -7.36
C GLY A 46 0.44 32.78 -7.47
N MET A 47 1.56 32.10 -7.72
CA MET A 47 2.88 32.74 -7.89
C MET A 47 2.90 33.73 -9.08
N ILE A 48 2.44 33.30 -10.26
CA ILE A 48 2.39 34.15 -11.46
C ILE A 48 1.49 35.37 -11.22
N SER A 49 0.34 35.17 -10.58
CA SER A 49 -0.61 36.27 -10.30
C SER A 49 -0.03 37.32 -9.36
N THR A 50 0.79 36.91 -8.37
CA THR A 50 1.50 37.86 -7.50
C THR A 50 2.65 38.57 -8.22
N LEU A 51 3.37 37.88 -9.11
CA LEU A 51 4.47 38.48 -9.87
C LEU A 51 3.98 39.50 -10.91
N ALA A 52 2.83 39.24 -11.52
CA ALA A 52 2.17 40.15 -12.47
C ALA A 52 1.54 41.38 -11.81
N GLY A 53 1.57 41.48 -10.46
CA GLY A 53 0.97 42.58 -9.71
C GLY A 53 -0.56 42.61 -9.72
N VAL A 54 -1.20 41.53 -10.19
CA VAL A 54 -2.68 41.42 -10.29
C VAL A 54 -3.29 41.13 -8.91
N LEU A 55 -2.58 40.37 -8.08
CA LEU A 55 -3.02 39.95 -6.74
C LEU A 55 -2.08 40.45 -5.64
N HIS A 56 -2.62 40.71 -4.45
CA HIS A 56 -1.84 41.10 -3.27
C HIS A 56 -0.96 39.93 -2.79
N TRP A 57 0.25 40.24 -2.29
CA TRP A 57 1.22 39.25 -1.80
C TRP A 57 0.66 38.29 -0.73
N LEU A 58 -0.36 38.73 0.00
CA LEU A 58 -1.04 37.95 1.04
C LEU A 58 -1.80 36.71 0.52
N ILE A 59 -2.00 36.58 -0.79
CA ILE A 59 -2.76 35.47 -1.36
C ILE A 59 -1.89 34.23 -1.62
N LEU A 60 -0.57 34.42 -1.76
CA LEU A 60 0.39 33.33 -1.91
C LEU A 60 0.35 32.30 -0.75
N PRO A 61 0.36 32.69 0.53
CA PRO A 61 0.23 31.73 1.63
C PRO A 61 -1.14 31.04 1.65
N ILE A 62 -2.21 31.70 1.20
CA ILE A 62 -3.55 31.09 1.15
C ILE A 62 -3.60 29.99 0.08
N CYS A 63 -3.10 30.26 -1.13
CA CYS A 63 -2.98 29.25 -2.19
C CYS A 63 -2.13 28.06 -1.76
N PHE A 64 -1.03 28.32 -1.04
CA PHE A 64 -0.17 27.27 -0.51
C PHE A 64 -0.86 26.41 0.55
N MET A 65 -1.63 27.01 1.46
CA MET A 65 -2.39 26.26 2.47
C MET A 65 -3.45 25.36 1.82
N ILE A 66 -4.17 25.88 0.81
CA ILE A 66 -5.17 25.10 0.08
C ILE A 66 -4.50 23.93 -0.67
N SER A 67 -3.38 24.16 -1.35
CA SER A 67 -2.67 23.10 -2.07
C SER A 67 -2.10 22.05 -1.11
N ALA A 68 -1.61 22.46 0.06
CA ALA A 68 -1.12 21.54 1.10
C ALA A 68 -2.25 20.66 1.68
N VAL A 69 -3.45 21.22 1.91
CA VAL A 69 -4.59 20.44 2.40
C VAL A 69 -5.05 19.41 1.37
N ILE A 70 -5.17 19.81 0.10
CA ILE A 70 -5.52 18.89 -0.99
C ILE A 70 -4.48 17.78 -1.09
N PHE A 71 -3.19 18.13 -1.05
CA PHE A 71 -2.11 17.14 -1.10
C PHE A 71 -2.17 16.18 0.09
N ALA A 72 -2.38 16.67 1.31
CA ALA A 72 -2.41 15.85 2.51
C ALA A 72 -3.56 14.83 2.49
N VAL A 73 -4.78 15.25 2.12
CA VAL A 73 -5.96 14.38 2.15
C VAL A 73 -5.87 13.27 1.12
N PHE A 74 -5.48 13.58 -0.12
CA PHE A 74 -5.51 12.59 -1.21
C PHE A 74 -4.23 11.75 -1.33
N SER A 75 -3.09 12.30 -0.90
CA SER A 75 -1.80 11.61 -1.08
C SER A 75 -1.54 10.57 0.01
N ILE A 76 -1.97 10.81 1.26
CA ILE A 76 -1.66 9.89 2.38
C ILE A 76 -2.27 8.52 2.13
N ASP A 77 -3.57 8.45 1.84
CA ASP A 77 -4.26 7.18 1.61
C ASP A 77 -3.69 6.40 0.42
N SER A 78 -3.47 7.11 -0.69
CA SER A 78 -2.88 6.54 -1.91
C SER A 78 -1.45 6.04 -1.68
N LEU A 79 -0.69 6.72 -0.83
CA LEU A 79 0.71 6.39 -0.53
C LEU A 79 0.82 5.22 0.44
N ILE A 80 -0.10 5.08 1.40
CA ILE A 80 -0.21 3.89 2.24
C ILE A 80 -0.50 2.66 1.38
N LEU A 81 -1.48 2.76 0.46
CA LEU A 81 -1.89 1.62 -0.35
C LEU A 81 -0.82 1.19 -1.37
N THR A 82 -0.11 2.14 -1.97
CA THR A 82 0.98 1.84 -2.92
C THR A 82 2.25 1.31 -2.25
N ARG A 83 2.43 1.53 -0.93
CA ARG A 83 3.56 0.99 -0.16
C ARG A 83 3.26 -0.34 0.53
N THR A 84 2.09 -0.92 0.31
CA THR A 84 1.73 -2.19 0.93
C THR A 84 2.71 -3.29 0.49
N PRO A 85 3.46 -3.93 1.41
CA PRO A 85 4.51 -4.90 1.07
C PRO A 85 3.92 -6.29 0.75
N LEU A 86 2.97 -6.33 -0.18
CA LEU A 86 2.23 -7.53 -0.56
C LEU A 86 2.49 -7.87 -2.03
N GLY A 87 2.48 -9.15 -2.35
CA GLY A 87 2.61 -9.65 -3.71
C GLY A 87 1.76 -10.91 -3.88
N VAL A 88 1.24 -11.12 -5.08
CA VAL A 88 0.35 -12.23 -5.40
C VAL A 88 0.85 -12.93 -6.68
N ASN A 89 0.51 -14.20 -6.84
CA ASN A 89 0.75 -14.94 -8.07
C ASN A 89 -0.26 -14.55 -9.18
N ILE A 90 0.04 -14.88 -10.44
CA ILE A 90 -0.82 -14.64 -11.62
C ILE A 90 -2.19 -15.32 -11.52
N ASN A 91 -2.29 -16.43 -10.79
CA ASN A 91 -3.56 -17.15 -10.55
C ASN A 91 -4.45 -16.47 -9.49
N HIS A 92 -4.02 -15.37 -8.89
CA HIS A 92 -4.79 -14.71 -7.84
C HIS A 92 -5.96 -13.93 -8.47
N PRO A 93 -7.18 -13.94 -7.89
CA PRO A 93 -8.35 -13.19 -8.37
C PRO A 93 -8.19 -11.66 -8.32
N PHE A 94 -7.00 -11.16 -7.98
CA PHE A 94 -6.67 -9.74 -8.12
C PHE A 94 -6.06 -9.44 -9.48
N VAL A 95 -5.59 -10.46 -10.21
CA VAL A 95 -4.93 -10.37 -11.51
C VAL A 95 -5.89 -10.75 -12.63
N ASP A 96 -6.60 -11.88 -12.49
CA ASP A 96 -7.56 -12.36 -13.47
C ASP A 96 -8.79 -12.97 -12.77
N ASP A 97 -9.97 -12.79 -13.35
CA ASP A 97 -11.24 -13.24 -12.78
C ASP A 97 -11.46 -14.76 -12.96
N ASP A 98 -10.69 -15.42 -13.84
CA ASP A 98 -10.74 -16.87 -14.09
C ASP A 98 -9.46 -17.59 -13.60
N PRO A 99 -9.37 -17.94 -12.30
CA PRO A 99 -8.18 -18.56 -11.74
C PRO A 99 -8.04 -20.02 -12.21
N ILE A 100 -7.01 -20.30 -13.00
CA ILE A 100 -6.71 -21.65 -13.54
C ILE A 100 -6.03 -22.56 -12.48
N GLY A 101 -5.58 -22.01 -11.34
CA GLY A 101 -4.89 -22.79 -10.29
C GLY A 101 -4.83 -22.10 -8.92
N ASP A 102 -4.01 -22.63 -8.01
CA ASP A 102 -3.96 -22.16 -6.62
C ASP A 102 -3.42 -20.72 -6.49
N ALA A 103 -4.19 -19.89 -5.77
CA ALA A 103 -3.84 -18.50 -5.47
C ALA A 103 -2.92 -18.43 -4.25
N ILE A 104 -1.68 -17.98 -4.46
CA ILE A 104 -0.67 -17.85 -3.42
C ILE A 104 -0.37 -16.36 -3.17
N VAL A 105 -0.33 -15.97 -1.90
CA VAL A 105 -0.01 -14.61 -1.45
C VAL A 105 1.35 -14.61 -0.78
N TYR A 106 2.16 -13.59 -1.08
CA TYR A 106 3.46 -13.37 -0.48
C TYR A 106 3.50 -12.01 0.22
N VAL A 107 4.25 -11.93 1.32
CA VAL A 107 4.49 -10.67 2.03
C VAL A 107 5.99 -10.42 2.10
N GLN A 108 6.37 -9.17 1.86
CA GLN A 108 7.75 -8.72 2.01
C GLN A 108 8.00 -8.27 3.44
N PHE A 109 8.99 -8.88 4.09
CA PHE A 109 9.46 -8.48 5.40
C PHE A 109 10.41 -7.27 5.31
N SER A 110 10.66 -6.61 6.44
CA SER A 110 11.53 -5.42 6.52
C SER A 110 12.99 -5.69 6.11
N ASN A 111 13.43 -6.94 6.17
CA ASN A 111 14.72 -7.41 5.67
C ASN A 111 14.77 -7.60 4.14
N GLY A 112 13.66 -7.31 3.43
CA GLY A 112 13.54 -7.46 1.98
C GLY A 112 13.18 -8.88 1.53
N GLU A 113 13.05 -9.83 2.45
CA GLU A 113 12.71 -11.23 2.15
C GLU A 113 11.21 -11.40 1.88
N TRP A 114 10.89 -12.23 0.90
CA TRP A 114 9.51 -12.58 0.57
C TRP A 114 9.15 -13.92 1.19
N HIS A 115 8.03 -13.94 1.90
CA HIS A 115 7.54 -15.15 2.54
C HIS A 115 6.15 -15.50 2.02
N GLU A 116 5.96 -16.78 1.72
CA GLU A 116 4.67 -17.32 1.32
C GLU A 116 3.72 -17.35 2.52
N MET A 117 2.57 -16.70 2.37
CA MET A 117 1.46 -16.84 3.29
C MET A 117 0.60 -18.02 2.81
N GLY A 118 0.76 -19.19 3.45
CA GLY A 118 -0.11 -20.35 3.19
C GLY A 118 -1.58 -20.07 3.56
N GLU A 119 -2.47 -21.08 3.50
CA GLU A 119 -3.94 -20.98 3.72
C GLU A 119 -4.43 -20.36 5.05
N HIS A 120 -3.53 -19.91 5.91
CA HIS A 120 -3.85 -19.44 7.24
C HIS A 120 -4.19 -17.95 7.21
N ARG A 121 -5.36 -17.59 7.75
CA ARG A 121 -5.77 -16.19 7.90
C ARG A 121 -4.77 -15.45 8.79
N VAL A 122 -3.98 -14.56 8.21
CA VAL A 122 -3.12 -13.63 8.97
C VAL A 122 -3.92 -12.41 9.41
N ARG A 123 -3.59 -11.86 10.57
CA ARG A 123 -4.10 -10.57 11.05
C ARG A 123 -2.92 -9.68 11.39
N LEU A 124 -3.02 -8.42 11.00
CA LEU A 124 -2.14 -7.37 11.49
C LEU A 124 -2.57 -7.03 12.92
N VAL A 125 -1.65 -7.13 13.86
CA VAL A 125 -1.84 -6.70 15.26
C VAL A 125 -0.88 -5.56 15.49
N SER A 126 -1.37 -4.43 16.02
CA SER A 126 -0.51 -3.32 16.41
C SER A 126 0.44 -3.81 17.50
N ASP A 127 1.73 -3.62 17.28
CA ASP A 127 2.75 -3.88 18.29
C ASP A 127 3.18 -2.56 18.90
N ASP A 128 2.67 -2.32 20.11
CA ASP A 128 2.90 -1.09 20.86
C ASP A 128 4.34 -1.00 21.40
N LEU A 129 5.13 -2.09 21.38
CA LEU A 129 6.50 -2.12 21.89
C LEU A 129 7.54 -1.64 20.86
N ILE A 130 7.32 -1.93 19.57
CA ILE A 130 8.26 -1.59 18.49
C ILE A 130 7.75 -0.40 17.66
N GLY A 131 6.47 -0.04 17.79
CA GLY A 131 5.85 0.97 16.95
C GLY A 131 5.70 0.43 15.52
N GLY A 132 4.69 -0.39 15.30
CA GLY A 132 4.44 -1.00 14.00
C GLY A 132 3.30 -2.01 14.02
N TYR A 133 3.14 -2.76 12.94
CA TYR A 133 2.18 -3.86 12.86
C TYR A 133 2.92 -5.18 12.71
N ASN A 134 2.59 -6.15 13.56
CA ASN A 134 3.07 -7.51 13.48
C ASN A 134 2.04 -8.41 12.78
N LEU A 135 2.53 -9.32 11.94
CA LEU A 135 1.70 -10.31 11.24
C LEU A 135 1.54 -11.55 12.13
N VAL A 136 0.35 -11.72 12.70
CA VAL A 136 0.04 -12.88 13.55
C VAL A 136 -0.78 -13.89 12.78
N LYS A 137 -0.29 -15.13 12.73
CA LYS A 137 -1.00 -16.29 12.17
C LYS A 137 -2.20 -16.61 13.06
N LYS A 138 -3.43 -16.44 12.55
CA LYS A 138 -4.63 -16.90 13.28
C LYS A 138 -4.71 -18.41 13.18
N ARG A 139 -4.38 -19.11 14.26
CA ARG A 139 -4.68 -20.54 14.38
C ARG A 139 -6.20 -20.69 14.38
N ARG A 140 -6.77 -21.49 13.46
CA ARG A 140 -8.17 -21.92 13.56
C ARG A 140 -8.25 -22.65 14.90
N LEU A 141 -8.98 -22.10 15.87
CA LEU A 141 -9.34 -22.85 17.07
C LEU A 141 -10.22 -24.01 16.58
N GLN A 142 -9.61 -25.16 16.34
CA GLN A 142 -10.35 -26.41 16.31
C GLN A 142 -10.93 -26.57 17.71
N ASN A 143 -12.25 -26.46 17.78
CA ASN A 143 -13.09 -27.22 18.70
C ASN A 143 -12.75 -27.07 20.20
N CYS A 144 -13.29 -26.03 20.85
CA CYS A 144 -13.65 -26.12 22.26
C CYS A 144 -15.14 -26.46 22.36
N ARG A 145 -15.46 -27.74 22.19
CA ARG A 145 -16.68 -28.35 22.72
C ARG A 145 -16.24 -29.52 23.62
N SER A 146 -16.87 -29.61 24.79
CA SER A 146 -16.75 -30.60 25.89
C SER A 146 -15.47 -30.56 26.73
N PHE A 147 -15.55 -29.98 27.93
CA PHE A 147 -15.80 -30.74 29.17
C PHE A 147 -16.64 -29.88 30.12
#